data_AF-A0A316JBX6-F1
#
_entry.id   AF-A0A316JBX6-F1
#
_cell.length_a   1.000
_cell.length_b   1.000
_cell.length_c   1.000
_cell.angle_alpha   90.00
_cell.angle_beta   90.00
_cell.angle_gamma   90.00
#
_symmetry.space_group_name_H-M   'P 1'
#
loop_
_entity.id
_entity.type
_entity.pdbx_description
1 polymer ?
#
loop_
_entity_poly.entity_id
_entity_poly.type
_entity_poly.pdbx_seq_one_letter_code
_entity_poly.pdbx_strand_id
1 'polypeptide(L)'
;MQRKLNRIGQFSKAAFLAASILPLTIASLPASAADYVAPAPAGVSDAGLCSQQSVLRSVVADFGYQVRHVPNLPQVAISAMSDVRLTRYEPKTNPAEIERTYCKATAVLSDGQYRSVWYMVEEGQGFAGVGQNVEFCVDGFDRWNVYDANCRVLR
;
A
#
# COMPACT_ATOMS: atom_id res chain seq x y z
N MET A 1 18.88 -2.47 59.32
CA MET A 1 20.28 -2.23 59.77
C MET A 1 21.17 -3.27 59.09
N GLN A 2 22.27 -2.82 58.49
CA GLN A 2 23.38 -3.56 57.85
C GLN A 2 23.20 -4.15 56.42
N ARG A 3 23.85 -3.43 55.51
CA ARG A 3 24.20 -3.74 54.11
C ARG A 3 25.17 -4.92 54.03
N LYS A 4 25.16 -5.66 52.91
CA LYS A 4 26.40 -6.00 52.18
C LYS A 4 26.13 -6.09 50.68
N LEU A 5 26.95 -5.32 49.95
CA LEU A 5 27.00 -5.19 48.50
C LEU A 5 27.59 -6.45 47.83
N ASN A 6 27.02 -6.77 46.67
CA ASN A 6 27.65 -6.99 45.37
C ASN A 6 28.87 -7.94 45.28
N ARG A 7 28.73 -9.01 44.49
CA ARG A 7 29.84 -9.65 43.79
C ARG A 7 29.46 -9.90 42.33
N ILE A 8 30.07 -9.08 41.48
CA ILE A 8 30.22 -9.21 40.04
C ILE A 8 31.13 -10.42 39.77
N GLY A 9 30.78 -11.23 38.77
CA GLY A 9 31.63 -12.27 38.18
C GLY A 9 30.91 -12.84 36.95
N GLN A 10 31.01 -12.18 35.81
CA GLN A 10 31.92 -12.51 34.70
C GLN A 10 31.75 -13.93 34.14
N PHE A 11 31.18 -13.94 32.92
CA PHE A 11 31.46 -14.78 31.76
C PHE A 11 32.02 -16.18 31.99
N SER A 12 31.25 -17.18 31.57
CA SER A 12 31.79 -18.43 31.07
C SER A 12 31.11 -18.78 29.76
N LYS A 13 31.79 -18.45 28.65
CA LYS A 13 31.57 -19.07 27.34
C LYS A 13 32.29 -20.43 27.37
N ALA A 14 31.53 -21.51 27.45
CA ALA A 14 31.95 -22.86 27.05
C ALA A 14 30.64 -23.63 26.77
N ALA A 15 30.21 -23.72 25.51
CA ALA A 15 30.59 -24.80 24.61
C ALA A 15 30.31 -26.19 25.20
N PHE A 16 29.05 -26.63 25.12
CA PHE A 16 28.72 -28.03 25.00
C PHE A 16 28.00 -28.25 23.68
N LEU A 17 28.74 -28.82 22.73
CA LEU A 17 28.24 -29.50 21.55
C LEU A 17 27.47 -30.75 22.00
N ALA A 18 26.19 -30.85 21.67
CA ALA A 18 25.51 -32.13 21.61
C ALA A 18 24.44 -32.11 20.52
N ALA A 19 24.65 -33.00 19.56
CA ALA A 19 23.89 -33.21 18.35
C ALA A 19 22.40 -33.54 18.58
N SER A 20 21.55 -32.94 17.76
CA SER A 20 20.36 -33.59 17.22
C SER A 20 20.01 -32.92 15.90
N ILE A 21 20.68 -33.37 14.83
CA ILE A 21 20.30 -33.07 13.45
C ILE A 21 19.16 -34.03 13.13
N LEU A 22 17.91 -33.62 13.38
CA LEU A 22 16.78 -34.24 12.69
C LEU A 22 16.77 -33.68 11.26
N PRO A 23 16.88 -34.51 10.20
CA PRO A 23 16.54 -34.04 8.88
C PRO A 23 15.02 -33.80 8.86
N LEU A 24 14.59 -32.54 9.03
CA LEU A 24 13.25 -32.13 8.63
C LEU A 24 13.21 -32.24 7.11
N THR A 25 12.75 -33.38 6.59
CA THR A 25 12.32 -33.49 5.20
C THR A 25 11.09 -32.60 5.04
N ILE A 26 11.30 -31.35 4.68
CA ILE A 26 10.21 -30.47 4.23
C ILE A 26 9.77 -31.05 2.89
N ALA A 27 8.70 -31.86 2.91
CA ALA A 27 8.00 -32.21 1.69
C ALA A 27 7.46 -30.91 1.11
N SER A 28 8.05 -30.44 0.02
CA SER A 28 7.55 -29.33 -0.77
C SER A 28 6.23 -29.76 -1.41
N LEU A 29 5.14 -29.57 -0.65
CA LEU A 29 3.80 -29.62 -1.22
C LEU A 29 3.71 -28.51 -2.27
N PRO A 30 3.13 -28.77 -3.46
CA PRO A 30 2.83 -27.71 -4.39
C PRO A 30 1.88 -26.73 -3.70
N ALA A 31 2.31 -25.48 -3.56
CA ALA A 31 1.40 -24.40 -3.21
C ALA A 31 0.55 -24.12 -4.45
N SER A 32 -0.64 -24.71 -4.51
CA SER A 32 -1.65 -24.28 -5.48
C SER A 32 -2.27 -22.99 -4.98
N ALA A 33 -1.91 -21.86 -5.61
CA ALA A 33 -2.74 -20.67 -5.52
C ALA A 33 -4.05 -20.99 -6.26
N ALA A 34 -5.18 -20.93 -5.56
CA ALA A 34 -6.50 -20.98 -6.19
C ALA A 34 -6.72 -19.64 -6.90
N ASP A 35 -6.43 -19.61 -8.19
CA ASP A 35 -6.85 -18.50 -9.05
C ASP A 35 -8.37 -18.53 -9.15
N TYR A 36 -9.04 -17.60 -8.47
CA TYR A 36 -10.47 -17.39 -8.61
C TYR A 36 -10.73 -16.75 -9.98
N VAL A 37 -10.76 -17.56 -11.04
CA VAL A 37 -11.30 -17.14 -12.34
C VAL A 37 -12.82 -17.36 -12.32
N ALA A 38 -13.51 -16.54 -11.54
CA ALA A 38 -14.94 -16.34 -11.70
C ALA A 38 -15.15 -14.97 -12.33
N PRO A 39 -15.87 -14.84 -13.46
CA PRO A 39 -16.31 -13.54 -13.93
C PRO A 39 -17.17 -12.92 -12.84
N ALA A 40 -16.76 -11.75 -12.33
CA ALA A 40 -17.59 -11.01 -11.40
C ALA A 40 -18.96 -10.73 -12.05
N PRO A 41 -20.07 -10.76 -11.28
CA PRO A 41 -21.39 -10.45 -11.82
C PRO A 41 -21.37 -9.07 -12.49
N ALA A 42 -22.11 -8.93 -13.60
CA ALA A 42 -22.13 -7.77 -14.52
C ALA A 42 -22.61 -6.42 -13.91
N GLY A 43 -22.55 -6.27 -12.58
CA GLY A 43 -22.70 -5.02 -11.84
C GLY A 43 -21.45 -4.60 -11.05
N VAL A 44 -20.40 -5.43 -11.02
CA VAL A 44 -19.05 -4.98 -10.66
C VAL A 44 -18.47 -4.47 -11.96
N SER A 45 -18.51 -3.15 -12.17
CA SER A 45 -17.60 -2.50 -13.10
C SER A 45 -16.21 -3.07 -12.80
N ASP A 46 -15.64 -3.85 -13.72
CA ASP A 46 -14.30 -4.39 -13.57
C ASP A 46 -13.38 -3.19 -13.36
N ALA A 47 -13.11 -2.89 -12.09
CA ALA A 47 -12.26 -1.78 -11.72
C ALA A 47 -10.82 -2.10 -12.16
N GLY A 48 -10.53 -3.32 -12.64
CA GLY A 48 -9.31 -3.72 -13.31
C GLY A 48 -8.09 -3.23 -12.55
N LEU A 49 -7.33 -2.33 -13.18
CA LEU A 49 -6.15 -1.69 -12.62
C LEU A 49 -6.42 -0.96 -11.29
N CYS A 50 -7.58 -0.31 -11.12
CA CYS A 50 -7.94 0.43 -9.91
C CYS A 50 -8.04 -0.45 -8.67
N SER A 51 -8.56 -1.68 -8.79
CA SER A 51 -8.70 -2.61 -7.66
C SER A 51 -7.47 -3.49 -7.44
N GLN A 52 -6.40 -3.32 -8.23
CA GLN A 52 -5.17 -4.08 -8.02
C GLN A 52 -4.55 -3.76 -6.67
N GLN A 53 -4.17 -4.84 -5.97
CA GLN A 53 -3.64 -4.73 -4.62
C GLN A 53 -2.33 -3.94 -4.54
N SER A 54 -1.52 -3.93 -5.61
CA SER A 54 -0.31 -3.11 -5.75
C SER A 54 -0.64 -1.62 -5.76
N VAL A 55 -1.58 -1.20 -6.61
CA VAL A 55 -2.04 0.20 -6.73
C VAL A 55 -2.61 0.70 -5.41
N LEU A 56 -3.54 -0.06 -4.80
CA LEU A 56 -4.14 0.30 -3.51
C LEU A 56 -3.08 0.39 -2.40
N ARG A 57 -2.07 -0.48 -2.40
CA ARG A 57 -0.95 -0.42 -1.43
C ARG A 57 -0.11 0.82 -1.60
N SER A 58 0.18 1.24 -2.84
CA SER A 58 0.92 2.48 -3.10
C SER A 58 0.17 3.68 -2.51
N VAL A 59 -1.12 3.81 -2.81
CA VAL A 59 -1.96 4.90 -2.26
C VAL A 59 -1.93 4.91 -0.72
N VAL A 60 -2.10 3.75 -0.07
CA VAL A 60 -2.07 3.64 1.40
C VAL A 60 -0.70 3.99 1.97
N ALA A 61 0.38 3.52 1.34
CA ALA A 61 1.76 3.77 1.77
C ALA A 61 2.12 5.25 1.65
N ASP A 62 1.82 5.86 0.49
CA ASP A 62 2.17 7.24 0.19
C ASP A 62 1.31 8.22 0.97
N PHE A 63 0.03 7.92 1.20
CA PHE A 63 -0.79 8.67 2.16
C PHE A 63 -0.20 8.61 3.57
N GLY A 64 0.19 7.42 4.02
CA GLY A 64 0.84 7.23 5.31
C GLY A 64 2.17 7.99 5.41
N TYR A 65 2.89 8.16 4.32
CA TYR A 65 4.07 9.03 4.26
C TYR A 65 3.67 10.50 4.34
N GLN A 66 2.70 10.95 3.53
CA GLN A 66 2.20 12.32 3.46
C GLN A 66 1.76 12.84 4.84
N VAL A 67 0.88 12.12 5.55
CA VAL A 67 0.38 12.58 6.85
C VAL A 67 1.50 12.80 7.87
N ARG A 68 2.56 11.98 7.83
CA ARG A 68 3.70 12.09 8.75
C ARG A 68 4.70 13.19 8.40
N HIS A 69 4.78 13.60 7.13
CA HIS A 69 5.84 14.49 6.64
C HIS A 69 5.34 15.85 6.15
N VAL A 70 4.04 16.01 5.89
CA VAL A 70 3.43 17.30 5.56
C VAL A 70 2.98 17.99 6.86
N PRO A 71 3.47 19.21 7.16
CA PRO A 71 3.13 19.91 8.39
C PRO A 71 1.63 20.23 8.53
N ASN A 72 1.11 20.07 9.74
CA ASN A 72 -0.27 20.38 10.13
C ASN A 72 -1.34 19.52 9.44
N LEU A 73 -1.01 18.29 9.04
CA LEU A 73 -2.01 17.29 8.70
C LEU A 73 -2.44 16.48 9.93
N PRO A 74 -3.70 16.03 9.99
CA PRO A 74 -4.14 15.05 10.98
C PRO A 74 -3.34 13.75 10.86
N GLN A 75 -2.91 13.20 12.00
CA GLN A 75 -2.14 11.96 12.07
C GLN A 75 -3.06 10.74 12.05
N VAL A 76 -3.54 10.39 10.87
CA VAL A 76 -4.46 9.27 10.63
C VAL A 76 -3.94 8.33 9.55
N ALA A 77 -4.38 7.07 9.57
CA ALA A 77 -4.05 6.09 8.54
C ALA A 77 -5.29 5.67 7.76
N ILE A 78 -5.12 5.26 6.50
CA ILE A 78 -6.16 4.54 5.76
C ILE A 78 -6.19 3.10 6.30
N SER A 79 -7.29 2.72 6.94
CA SER A 79 -7.52 1.38 7.48
C SER A 79 -8.15 0.44 6.45
N ALA A 80 -8.94 0.98 5.52
CA ALA A 80 -9.55 0.24 4.43
C ALA A 80 -9.86 1.19 3.25
N MET A 81 -9.94 0.62 2.05
CA MET A 81 -10.47 1.29 0.86
C MET A 81 -11.67 0.48 0.33
N SER A 82 -12.78 1.16 0.06
CA SER A 82 -14.02 0.58 -0.48
C SER A 82 -14.50 1.35 -1.71
N ASP A 83 -15.56 0.86 -2.35
CA ASP A 83 -16.26 1.53 -3.47
C ASP A 83 -15.31 1.93 -4.61
N VAL A 84 -14.32 1.07 -4.86
CA VAL A 84 -13.31 1.26 -5.90
C VAL A 84 -13.95 1.16 -7.27
N ARG A 85 -13.76 2.19 -8.10
CA ARG A 85 -14.31 2.26 -9.46
C ARG A 85 -13.43 3.08 -10.38
N LEU A 86 -13.42 2.70 -11.65
CA LEU A 86 -12.88 3.48 -12.75
C LEU A 86 -13.75 4.73 -12.99
N THR A 87 -13.14 5.90 -13.15
CA THR A 87 -13.85 7.15 -13.49
C THR A 87 -13.54 7.63 -14.91
N ARG A 88 -12.30 7.43 -15.36
CA ARG A 88 -11.82 7.83 -16.68
C ARG A 88 -10.66 6.94 -17.10
N TYR A 89 -10.57 6.65 -18.39
CA TYR A 89 -9.47 5.89 -18.98
C TYR A 89 -8.98 6.62 -20.24
N GLU A 90 -7.68 6.83 -20.32
CA GLU A 90 -7.00 7.51 -21.43
C GLU A 90 -5.97 6.56 -22.03
N PRO A 91 -6.34 5.78 -23.08
CA PRO A 91 -5.43 4.84 -23.71
C PRO A 91 -4.33 5.57 -24.48
N LYS A 92 -3.13 4.99 -24.54
CA LYS A 92 -2.09 5.47 -25.45
C LYS A 92 -2.48 5.15 -26.91
N THR A 93 -2.30 6.11 -27.80
CA THR A 93 -2.54 5.92 -29.25
C THR A 93 -1.25 5.69 -30.02
N ASN A 94 -0.10 6.05 -29.44
CA ASN A 94 1.22 5.81 -29.98
C ASN A 94 2.25 5.54 -28.85
N PRO A 95 3.47 5.06 -29.17
CA PRO A 95 4.44 4.69 -28.15
C PRO A 95 5.01 5.83 -27.29
N ALA A 96 4.84 7.10 -27.71
CA ALA A 96 5.32 8.26 -26.96
C ALA A 96 4.28 8.79 -25.95
N GLU A 97 3.03 8.32 -26.05
CA GLU A 97 1.96 8.70 -25.12
C GLU A 97 1.95 7.83 -23.87
N ILE A 98 1.49 8.43 -22.77
CA ILE A 98 1.33 7.79 -21.47
C ILE A 98 -0.13 7.39 -21.33
N GLU A 99 -0.37 6.10 -21.13
CA GLU A 99 -1.68 5.57 -20.79
C GLU A 99 -2.01 5.89 -19.33
N ARG A 100 -3.22 6.41 -19.09
CA ARG A 100 -3.67 6.84 -17.76
C ARG A 100 -5.01 6.23 -17.39
N THR A 101 -5.06 5.69 -16.17
CA THR A 101 -6.29 5.12 -15.60
C THR A 101 -6.66 5.90 -14.33
N TYR A 102 -7.80 6.58 -14.35
CA TYR A 102 -8.28 7.39 -13.24
C TYR A 102 -9.34 6.63 -12.45
N CYS A 103 -9.21 6.68 -11.14
CA CYS A 103 -9.96 5.84 -10.22
C CYS A 103 -10.47 6.67 -9.05
N LYS A 104 -11.62 6.24 -8.52
CA LYS A 104 -12.17 6.74 -7.26
C LYS A 104 -12.36 5.60 -6.29
N ALA A 105 -12.09 5.86 -5.02
CA ALA A 105 -12.43 4.99 -3.89
C ALA A 105 -12.94 5.82 -2.70
N THR A 106 -13.42 5.12 -1.69
CA THR A 106 -13.71 5.66 -0.35
C THR A 106 -12.66 5.11 0.61
N ALA A 107 -11.88 5.98 1.27
CA ALA A 107 -10.99 5.58 2.35
C ALA A 107 -11.72 5.63 3.70
N VAL A 108 -11.53 4.59 4.49
CA VAL A 108 -11.89 4.55 5.92
C VAL A 108 -10.65 4.91 6.73
N LEU A 109 -10.67 6.07 7.37
CA LEU A 109 -9.56 6.56 8.16
C LEU A 109 -9.60 6.00 9.59
N SER A 110 -8.45 5.96 10.25
CA SER A 110 -8.30 5.42 11.60
C SER A 110 -9.05 6.20 12.69
N ASP A 111 -9.50 7.42 12.39
CA ASP A 111 -10.38 8.26 13.23
C ASP A 111 -11.88 7.98 12.99
N GLY A 112 -12.20 7.00 12.14
CA GLY A 112 -13.57 6.62 11.77
C GLY A 112 -14.18 7.49 10.67
N GLN A 113 -13.45 8.47 10.13
CA GLN A 113 -13.95 9.31 9.04
C GLN A 113 -13.85 8.60 7.69
N TYR A 114 -14.82 8.87 6.82
CA TYR A 114 -14.81 8.42 5.43
C TYR A 114 -14.41 9.58 4.53
N ARG A 115 -13.44 9.36 3.64
CA ARG A 115 -12.96 10.38 2.69
C ARG A 115 -12.94 9.82 1.28
N SER A 116 -13.28 10.66 0.29
CA SER A 116 -13.06 10.29 -1.11
C SER A 116 -11.56 10.28 -1.39
N VAL A 117 -11.11 9.24 -2.08
CA VAL A 117 -9.76 9.16 -2.62
C VAL A 117 -9.85 9.13 -4.13
N TRP A 118 -9.11 10.03 -4.78
CA TRP A 118 -8.94 10.07 -6.22
C TRP A 118 -7.49 9.69 -6.51
N TYR A 119 -7.29 8.77 -7.44
CA TYR A 119 -5.95 8.33 -7.80
C TYR A 119 -5.88 7.99 -9.28
N MET A 120 -4.70 8.15 -9.84
CA MET A 120 -4.40 7.91 -11.24
C MET A 120 -3.21 6.97 -11.33
N VAL A 121 -3.29 6.00 -12.24
CA VAL A 121 -2.18 5.11 -12.57
C VAL A 121 -1.67 5.48 -13.95
N GLU A 122 -0.38 5.79 -14.04
CA GLU A 122 0.30 6.09 -15.29
C GLU A 122 1.22 4.92 -15.70
N GLU A 123 1.00 4.39 -16.91
CA GLU A 123 1.78 3.28 -17.43
C GLU A 123 3.17 3.74 -17.89
N GLY A 124 4.21 2.99 -17.50
CA GLY A 124 5.60 3.27 -17.90
C GLY A 124 6.21 4.50 -17.23
N GLN A 125 5.53 5.11 -16.25
CA GLN A 125 6.02 6.29 -15.50
C GLN A 125 6.63 5.95 -14.14
N GLY A 126 6.84 4.66 -13.84
CA GLY A 126 7.52 4.25 -12.62
C GLY A 126 8.99 4.66 -12.57
N PHE A 127 9.72 4.18 -11.56
CA PHE A 127 11.13 4.54 -11.35
C PHE A 127 11.99 4.26 -12.59
N ALA A 128 12.67 5.29 -13.09
CA ALA A 128 13.48 5.24 -14.31
C ALA A 128 12.72 4.72 -15.56
N GLY A 129 11.40 4.97 -15.64
CA GLY A 129 10.55 4.54 -16.74
C GLY A 129 10.11 3.08 -16.69
N VAL A 130 10.33 2.40 -15.55
CA VAL A 130 9.97 0.99 -15.37
C VAL A 130 8.77 0.87 -14.43
N GLY A 131 7.74 0.19 -14.90
CA GLY A 131 6.51 -0.04 -14.14
C GLY A 131 5.56 1.15 -14.15
N GLN A 132 4.64 1.14 -13.19
CA GLN A 132 3.56 2.13 -13.07
C GLN A 132 3.90 3.21 -12.04
N ASN A 133 3.42 4.42 -12.28
CA ASN A 133 3.35 5.47 -11.27
C ASN A 133 1.93 5.60 -10.75
N VAL A 134 1.77 5.81 -9.44
CA VAL A 134 0.46 6.00 -8.82
C VAL A 134 0.44 7.38 -8.16
N GLU A 135 -0.38 8.27 -8.69
CA GLU A 135 -0.65 9.58 -8.09
C GLU A 135 -1.97 9.54 -7.34
N PHE A 136 -2.07 10.23 -6.20
CA PHE A 136 -3.26 10.17 -5.36
C PHE A 136 -3.57 11.49 -4.65
N CYS A 137 -4.85 11.68 -4.32
CA CYS A 137 -5.34 12.77 -3.49
C CYS A 137 -6.48 12.27 -2.61
N VAL A 138 -6.34 12.46 -1.30
CA VAL A 138 -7.41 12.23 -0.32
C VAL A 138 -8.08 13.56 -0.01
N ASP A 139 -9.40 13.61 -0.12
CA ASP A 139 -10.17 14.83 0.07
C ASP A 139 -9.98 15.41 1.48
N GLY A 140 -9.51 16.66 1.54
CA GLY A 140 -9.14 17.34 2.79
C GLY A 140 -7.69 17.10 3.29
N PHE A 141 -6.87 16.34 2.57
CA PHE A 141 -5.46 16.09 2.91
C PHE A 141 -4.45 16.67 1.90
N ASP A 142 -4.91 17.20 0.75
CA ASP A 142 -4.07 17.98 -0.16
C ASP A 142 -3.92 19.42 0.33
N ARG A 143 -3.03 19.61 1.30
CA ARG A 143 -2.84 20.90 1.99
C ARG A 143 -2.40 22.03 1.06
N TRP A 144 -1.62 21.72 0.03
CA TRP A 144 -1.04 22.73 -0.86
C TRP A 144 -1.79 22.86 -2.18
N ASN A 145 -2.89 22.11 -2.36
CA ASN A 145 -3.65 22.07 -3.60
C ASN A 145 -2.78 21.64 -4.80
N VAL A 146 -1.91 20.64 -4.60
CA VAL A 146 -1.09 20.05 -5.68
C VAL A 146 -1.99 19.52 -6.79
N TYR A 147 -3.14 18.94 -6.43
CA TYR A 147 -4.15 18.41 -7.35
C TYR A 147 -5.38 19.33 -7.46
N ASP A 148 -5.21 20.61 -7.15
CA ASP A 148 -6.26 21.63 -7.10
C ASP A 148 -7.34 21.35 -6.03
N ALA A 149 -8.27 22.29 -5.86
CA ALA A 149 -9.36 22.18 -4.91
C ALA A 149 -10.21 20.93 -5.15
N ASN A 150 -10.39 20.14 -4.09
CA ASN A 150 -11.13 18.89 -4.08
C ASN A 150 -10.53 17.83 -5.04
N CYS A 151 -9.21 17.78 -5.24
CA CYS A 151 -8.55 16.78 -6.08
C CYS A 151 -8.95 16.83 -7.57
N ARG A 152 -9.30 18.00 -8.11
CA ARG A 152 -9.90 18.13 -9.46
C ARG A 152 -9.04 17.51 -10.57
N VAL A 153 -7.72 17.56 -10.45
CA VAL A 153 -6.78 17.02 -11.46
C VAL A 153 -6.92 15.50 -11.61
N LEU A 154 -7.34 14.79 -10.56
CA LEU A 154 -7.42 13.32 -10.54
C LEU A 154 -8.86 12.78 -10.75
N ARG A 155 -9.82 13.62 -11.18
CA ARG A 155 -11.25 13.23 -11.31
C ARG A 155 -11.67 12.74 -12.70
#